data_AF-W1XFS1-F1
#
_entry.id   AF-W1XFS1-F1
#
_cell.length_a   1.000
_cell.length_b   1.000
_cell.length_c   1.000
_cell.angle_alpha   90.00
_cell.angle_beta   90.00
_cell.angle_gamma   90.00
#
_symmetry.space_group_name_H-M   'P 1'
#
loop_
_entity.id
_entity.type
_entity.pdbx_description
1 polymer ?
#
loop_
_entity_poly.entity_id
_entity_poly.type
_entity_poly.pdbx_seq_one_letter_code
_entity_poly.pdbx_strand_id
1 'polypeptide(L)' 'GAGKSTLLNMISGTLQADSGSILLDGDEVINKPEYVRCKSIGRVFQDPSKGVAPNMTILENIALADNKG' A
#
# COMPACT_ATOMS: atom_id res chain seq x y z
N GLY A 1 1.09 -19.38 -8.62
CA GLY A 1 1.30 -18.98 -7.22
C GLY A 1 2.77 -18.90 -6.92
N ALA A 2 3.37 -17.72 -7.06
CA ALA A 2 4.80 -17.49 -6.80
C ALA A 2 5.03 -16.51 -5.62
N GLY A 3 3.98 -16.23 -4.83
CA GLY A 3 4.09 -15.35 -3.65
C GLY A 3 4.12 -13.84 -3.90
N LYS A 4 4.12 -13.36 -5.16
CA LYS A 4 4.19 -11.91 -5.47
C LYS A 4 3.14 -11.07 -4.73
N SER A 5 1.87 -11.43 -4.82
CA SER A 5 0.79 -10.68 -4.17
C SER A 5 0.92 -10.70 -2.64
N THR A 6 1.34 -11.83 -2.08
CA THR A 6 1.63 -11.99 -0.65
C THR A 6 2.77 -11.07 -0.21
N LEU A 7 3.88 -11.04 -0.95
CA LEU A 7 5.02 -10.17 -0.68
C LEU A 7 4.62 -8.69 -0.71
N LEU A 8 3.90 -8.26 -1.75
CA LEU A 8 3.44 -6.88 -1.86
C LEU A 8 2.45 -6.49 -0.75
N ASN A 9 1.58 -7.41 -0.34
CA ASN A 9 0.70 -7.21 0.82
C ASN A 9 1.50 -7.05 2.13
N MET A 10 2.56 -7.84 2.33
CA MET A 10 3.43 -7.72 3.50
C MET A 10 4.20 -6.40 3.52
N ILE A 11 4.72 -5.96 2.37
CA ILE A 11 5.42 -4.68 2.24
C ILE A 11 4.45 -3.52 2.55
N SER A 12 3.26 -3.51 1.93
CA SER A 12 2.25 -2.47 2.13
C SER A 12 1.57 -2.51 3.51
N GLY A 13 1.74 -3.58 4.28
CA GLY A 13 1.17 -3.70 5.63
C GLY A 13 -0.29 -4.16 5.64
N THR A 14 -0.85 -4.61 4.51
CA THR A 14 -2.17 -5.24 4.45
C THR A 14 -2.15 -6.71 4.87
N LEU A 15 -0.96 -7.30 4.97
CA LEU A 15 -0.72 -8.64 5.50
C LEU A 15 0.44 -8.56 6.51
N GLN A 16 0.25 -9.09 7.72
CA GLN A 16 1.32 -9.18 8.70
C GLN A 16 2.24 -10.35 8.36
N ALA A 17 3.55 -10.13 8.46
CA ALA A 17 4.54 -11.19 8.32
C ALA A 17 4.65 -11.97 9.63
N ASP A 18 4.86 -13.29 9.55
CA ASP A 18 5.00 -14.15 10.73
C ASP A 18 6.32 -13.92 11.47
N SER A 19 7.39 -13.59 10.72
CA SER A 19 8.72 -13.32 11.27
C SER A 19 9.59 -12.56 10.25
N GLY A 20 10.74 -12.06 10.71
CA GLY A 20 11.73 -11.33 9.91
C GLY A 20 11.67 -9.83 10.12
N SER A 21 12.15 -9.07 9.12
CA SER A 21 12.20 -7.60 9.16
C SER A 21 11.89 -7.03 7.78
N ILE A 22 11.22 -5.88 7.76
CA ILE A 22 11.01 -5.08 6.56
C ILE A 22 11.53 -3.69 6.88
N LEU A 23 12.51 -3.22 6.12
CA LEU A 23 13.10 -1.91 6.27
C LEU A 23 12.77 -1.06 5.04
N LEU A 24 12.34 0.18 5.26
CA LEU A 24 12.17 1.20 4.23
C LEU A 24 13.12 2.35 4.54
N ASP A 25 14.06 2.63 3.65
CA ASP A 25 15.11 3.64 3.85
C ASP A 25 15.88 3.49 5.19
N GLY A 26 16.03 2.26 5.66
CA GLY A 26 16.69 1.94 6.94
C GLY A 26 15.75 1.93 8.15
N ASP A 27 14.51 2.41 8.01
CA ASP A 27 13.51 2.38 9.08
C ASP A 27 12.75 1.06 9.10
N GLU A 28 12.66 0.43 10.27
CA GLU A 28 11.82 -0.76 10.44
C GLU A 28 10.34 -0.40 10.27
N VAL A 29 9.63 -1.15 9.41
CA VAL A 29 8.21 -0.96 9.13
C VAL A 29 7.35 -2.19 9.42
N ILE A 30 7.93 -3.35 9.76
CA ILE A 30 7.20 -4.63 9.87
C ILE A 30 5.97 -4.59 10.80
N ASN A 31 6.03 -3.80 11.88
CA ASN A 31 4.95 -3.62 12.87
C ASN A 31 4.11 -2.36 12.65
N LYS A 32 4.43 -1.54 11.64
CA LYS A 32 3.67 -0.33 11.32
C LYS A 32 2.39 -0.72 10.56
N PRO A 33 1.22 -0.13 10.87
CA PRO A 33 -0.01 -0.37 10.12
C PRO A 33 0.04 0.28 8.72
N GLU A 34 -0.80 -0.20 7.79
CA GLU A 34 -0.84 0.27 6.40
C GLU A 34 -0.93 1.80 6.27
N TYR A 35 -1.80 2.46 7.05
CA TYR A 35 -1.99 3.92 6.97
C TYR A 35 -0.76 4.74 7.39
N VAL A 36 0.18 4.13 8.14
CA VAL A 36 1.47 4.77 8.44
C VAL A 36 2.43 4.57 7.28
N ARG A 37 2.43 3.37 6.69
CA ARG A 37 3.32 3.02 5.57
C ARG A 37 2.95 3.73 4.27
N CYS A 38 1.67 4.02 4.05
CA CYS A 38 1.19 4.64 2.81
C CYS A 38 1.76 6.04 2.57
N LYS A 39 2.26 6.71 3.61
CA LYS A 39 2.96 8.01 3.50
C LYS A 39 4.25 7.93 2.68
N SER A 40 4.84 6.74 2.59
CA SER A 40 6.10 6.50 1.88
C SER A 40 5.95 5.46 0.77
N ILE A 41 4.81 4.77 0.68
CA ILE A 41 4.56 3.69 -0.26
C ILE A 41 3.30 3.96 -1.07
N GLY A 42 3.48 4.25 -2.37
CA GLY A 42 2.40 4.22 -3.36
C GLY A 42 2.25 2.83 -3.98
N ARG A 43 1.04 2.28 -3.98
CA ARG A 43 0.77 0.93 -4.50
C ARG A 43 -0.13 0.97 -5.73
N VAL A 44 0.31 0.32 -6.80
CA VAL A 44 -0.50 0.00 -7.98
C VAL A 44 -0.94 -1.46 -7.89
N PHE A 45 -2.25 -1.69 -7.96
CA PHE A 45 -2.83 -3.03 -7.89
C PHE A 45 -2.95 -3.65 -9.29
N GLN A 46 -2.94 -4.98 -9.35
CA GLN A 46 -3.16 -5.71 -10.61
C GLN A 46 -4.55 -5.44 -11.20
N ASP A 47 -5.54 -5.30 -10.32
CA ASP A 47 -6.88 -4.87 -10.65
C ASP A 47 -6.96 -3.34 -10.48
N PRO A 48 -7.12 -2.56 -11.56
CA PRO A 48 -7.14 -1.10 -11.49
C PRO A 48 -8.25 -0.57 -10.59
N SER A 49 -9.36 -1.30 -10.47
CA SER A 49 -10.51 -0.90 -9.65
C SER A 49 -10.19 -0.84 -8.15
N LYS A 50 -9.12 -1.53 -7.70
CA LYS A 50 -8.70 -1.55 -6.29
C LYS A 50 -7.89 -0.32 -5.86
N GLY A 51 -7.50 0.54 -6.80
CA GLY A 51 -6.76 1.77 -6.51
C GLY A 51 -7.55 3.06 -6.72
N VAL A 52 -8.80 2.97 -7.18
CA VAL A 52 -9.61 4.13 -7.61
C VAL A 52 -11.01 4.05 -7.02
N ALA A 53 -11.67 5.19 -6.89
CA ALA A 53 -13.07 5.29 -6.55
C ALA A 53 -13.90 5.43 -7.84
N PRO A 54 -14.59 4.36 -8.29
CA PRO A 54 -15.24 4.34 -9.61
C PRO A 54 -16.44 5.29 -9.72
N ASN A 55 -17.02 5.71 -8.58
CA ASN A 55 -18.14 6.66 -8.53
C ASN A 55 -17.68 8.12 -8.50
N MET A 56 -16.37 8.38 -8.56
CA MET A 56 -15.78 9.71 -8.54
C MET A 56 -15.22 10.06 -9.93
N THR A 57 -15.25 11.34 -10.26
CA THR A 57 -14.58 11.89 -11.44
C THR A 57 -13.06 11.68 -11.35
N ILE A 58 -12.37 11.87 -12.49
CA ILE A 58 -10.91 11.82 -12.54
C ILE A 58 -10.31 12.84 -11.57
N LEU A 59 -10.83 14.08 -11.57
CA LEU A 59 -10.32 15.14 -10.69
C LEU A 59 -10.48 14.79 -9.21
N GLU A 60 -11.62 14.23 -8.83
CA GLU A 60 -11.89 13.80 -7.46
C GLU A 60 -10.97 12.64 -7.03
N ASN A 61 -10.68 11.69 -7.93
CA ASN A 61 -9.70 10.63 -7.65
C ASN A 61 -8.28 11.19 -7.45
N ILE A 62 -7.85 12.15 -8.28
CA ILE A 62 -6.55 12.82 -8.15
C ILE A 62 -6.49 13.60 -6.82
N ALA A 63 -7.52 14.37 -6.49
CA ALA A 63 -7.60 15.11 -5.24
C ALA A 63 -7.57 14.15 -4.02
N LEU A 64 -8.27 13.02 -4.09
CA LEU A 64 -8.23 12.01 -3.03
C LEU A 64 -6.83 11.41 -2.87
N ALA A 65 -6.11 11.16 -3.97
CA ALA A 65 -4.74 10.66 -3.93
C ALA A 65 -3.76 11.70 -3.35
N ASP A 66 -3.89 12.97 -3.73
CA ASP A 66 -3.05 14.08 -3.24
C ASP A 66 -3.24 14.34 -1.73
N ASN A 67 -4.47 14.17 -1.23
CA ASN A 67 -4.79 14.31 0.19
C ASN A 67 -4.59 13.02 1.01
N LYS A 68 -4.13 11.93 0.39
CA LYS A 68 -3.98 10.62 1.06
C LYS A 68 -2.66 10.53 1.82
N GLY A 69 -2.63 11.05 3.05
CA GLY A 69 -1.55 10.78 4.03
C GLY A 69 -0.97 12.00 4.73
#